data_AF-A0A2P5WRL4-F1
#
_entry.id   AF-A0A2P5WRL4-F1
#
_cell.length_a   1.000
_cell.length_b   1.000
_cell.length_c   1.000
_cell.angle_alpha   90.00
_cell.angle_beta   90.00
_cell.angle_gamma   90.00
#
_symmetry.space_group_name_H-M   'P 1'
#
loop_
_entity.id
_entity.type
_entity.pdbx_description
1 polymer ?
#
loop_
_entity_poly.entity_id
_entity_poly.type
_entity_poly.pdbx_seq_one_letter_code
_entity_poly.pdbx_strand_id
1 'polypeptide(L)'
;MDDPKKTIIYLGDGLGDFCPSLKLGDGDYVMPRKDFPVWDLICKNRSLIKAQICEWSNGEGFKTVLLHLISRIISVEGNNTSANIDQLYSVDCKLETMSLPAATGPETFPQAIHVLH
;
A
#
# COMPACT_ATOMS: atom_id res chain seq x y z
N MET A 1 -13.70 22.05 -17.02
CA MET A 1 -14.26 21.01 -16.14
C MET A 1 -13.07 20.19 -15.71
N ASP A 2 -12.50 20.49 -14.54
CA ASP A 2 -11.40 19.70 -14.00
C ASP A 2 -11.98 18.40 -13.44
N ASP A 3 -11.39 17.27 -13.80
CA ASP A 3 -11.76 15.98 -13.23
C ASP A 3 -11.55 16.01 -11.71
N PRO A 4 -12.44 15.37 -10.92
CA PRO A 4 -12.26 15.29 -9.48
C PRO A 4 -10.90 14.66 -9.15
N LYS A 5 -10.09 15.39 -8.38
CA LYS A 5 -8.75 14.94 -7.98
C LYS A 5 -8.89 13.66 -7.15
N LYS A 6 -8.39 12.55 -7.69
CA LYS A 6 -8.32 11.28 -6.97
C LYS A 6 -7.27 11.36 -5.87
N THR A 7 -7.60 10.79 -4.71
CA THR A 7 -6.65 10.59 -3.60
C THR A 7 -5.90 9.28 -3.80
N ILE A 8 -4.57 9.31 -3.77
CA ILE A 8 -3.73 8.11 -3.91
C ILE A 8 -3.23 7.66 -2.53
N ILE A 9 -3.31 6.35 -2.27
CA ILE A 9 -2.65 5.69 -1.13
C ILE A 9 -1.62 4.74 -1.71
N TYR A 10 -0.34 5.01 -1.48
CA TYR A 10 0.77 4.17 -1.94
C TYR A 10 1.35 3.36 -0.79
N LEU A 11 1.66 2.09 -1.04
CA LEU A 11 2.15 1.14 -0.05
C LEU A 11 3.48 0.55 -0.51
N GLY A 12 4.39 0.32 0.43
CA GLY A 12 5.66 -0.29 0.11
C GLY A 12 6.50 -0.61 1.33
N ASP A 13 7.48 -1.49 1.14
CA ASP A 13 8.51 -1.83 2.12
C ASP A 13 9.93 -1.78 1.53
N GLY A 14 10.09 -1.80 0.20
CA GLY A 14 11.38 -1.86 -0.49
C GLY A 14 12.01 -0.51 -0.79
N LEU A 15 13.33 -0.49 -1.04
CA LEU A 15 14.05 0.73 -1.46
C LEU A 15 13.44 1.39 -2.71
N GLY A 16 12.94 0.58 -3.65
CA GLY A 16 12.33 1.04 -4.89
C GLY A 16 11.05 1.86 -4.68
N ASP A 17 10.42 1.73 -3.52
CA ASP A 17 9.16 2.39 -3.18
C ASP A 17 9.35 3.86 -2.77
N PHE A 18 10.59 4.28 -2.50
CA PHE A 18 10.89 5.68 -2.15
C PHE A 18 10.67 6.64 -3.33
N CYS A 19 11.10 6.27 -4.54
CA CYS A 19 10.94 7.09 -5.75
C CYS A 19 9.47 7.42 -6.07
N PRO A 20 8.53 6.46 -6.13
CA PRO A 20 7.12 6.77 -6.34
C PRO A 20 6.53 7.58 -5.18
N SER A 21 7.01 7.41 -3.94
CA SER A 21 6.57 8.20 -2.78
C SER A 21 6.86 9.70 -2.92
N LEU A 22 7.93 10.07 -3.63
CA LEU A 22 8.28 11.47 -3.92
C LEU A 22 7.34 12.15 -4.93
N LYS A 23 6.62 11.35 -5.74
CA LYS A 23 5.70 11.85 -6.76
C LYS A 23 4.31 12.16 -6.19
N LEU A 24 4.02 11.69 -4.99
CA LEU A 24 2.76 11.92 -4.31
C LEU A 24 2.66 13.38 -3.86
N GLY A 25 1.47 13.95 -4.01
CA GLY A 25 1.20 15.35 -3.69
C GLY A 25 0.47 15.54 -2.36
N ASP A 26 0.13 16.80 -2.08
CA ASP A 26 -0.72 17.13 -0.94
C ASP A 26 -2.10 16.46 -1.09
N GLY A 27 -2.57 15.83 -0.02
CA GLY A 27 -3.81 15.05 0.00
C GLY A 27 -3.64 13.57 -0.31
N ASP A 28 -2.48 13.15 -0.82
CA ASP A 28 -2.13 11.74 -1.00
C ASP A 28 -1.47 11.16 0.26
N TYR A 29 -1.32 9.84 0.28
CA TYR A 29 -0.80 9.07 1.41
C TYR A 29 0.28 8.09 0.98
N VAL A 30 1.30 7.95 1.83
CA VAL A 30 2.29 6.87 1.73
C VAL A 30 2.25 6.03 3.00
N MET A 31 2.20 4.72 2.85
CA MET A 31 2.14 3.74 3.93
C MET A 31 3.38 2.85 3.97
N PRO A 32 4.53 3.36 4.47
CA PRO A 32 5.75 2.58 4.55
C PRO A 32 5.69 1.56 5.69
N ARG A 33 6.19 0.35 5.42
CA ARG A 33 6.39 -0.65 6.47
C ARG A 33 7.58 -0.26 7.35
N LYS A 34 7.37 -0.15 8.66
CA LYS A 34 8.42 0.13 9.65
C LYS A 34 9.46 -0.97 9.65
N ASP A 35 10.70 -0.58 9.93
CA ASP A 35 11.86 -1.47 10.01
C ASP A 35 12.26 -2.13 8.67
N PHE A 36 11.76 -1.58 7.56
CA PHE A 36 12.13 -1.93 6.21
C PHE A 36 12.77 -0.74 5.47
N PRO A 37 13.52 -0.96 4.39
CA PRO A 37 14.36 0.08 3.80
C PRO A 37 13.64 1.36 3.36
N VAL A 38 12.38 1.28 2.92
CA VAL A 38 11.60 2.47 2.53
C VAL A 38 11.35 3.40 3.72
N TRP A 39 11.12 2.84 4.92
CA TRP A 39 10.82 3.61 6.12
C TRP A 39 12.02 4.47 6.51
N ASP A 40 13.21 3.87 6.53
CA ASP A 40 14.45 4.59 6.84
C ASP A 40 14.71 5.73 5.85
N LEU A 41 14.47 5.50 4.56
CA LEU A 41 14.63 6.54 3.52
C LEU A 41 13.65 7.69 3.71
N ILE A 42 12.38 7.39 3.99
CA ILE A 42 11.35 8.40 4.27
C ILE A 42 11.68 9.18 5.54
N CYS A 43 12.12 8.53 6.62
CA CYS A 43 12.51 9.21 7.85
C CYS A 43 13.68 10.18 7.63
N LYS A 44 14.70 9.76 6.86
CA LYS A 44 15.88 10.60 6.55
C LYS A 44 15.55 11.77 5.63
N ASN A 45 14.56 11.63 4.76
CA ASN A 45 14.23 12.60 3.71
C ASN A 45 12.80 13.14 3.85
N ARG A 46 12.29 13.24 5.07
CA ARG A 46 10.86 13.52 5.34
C ARG A 46 10.38 14.82 4.70
N SER A 47 11.24 15.83 4.60
CA SER A 47 10.92 17.12 3.97
C SER A 47 10.68 17.04 2.46
N LEU A 48 11.11 15.96 1.78
CA LEU A 48 10.90 15.76 0.36
C LEU A 48 9.53 15.12 0.06
N ILE A 49 8.90 14.51 1.05
CA ILE A 49 7.63 13.82 0.92
C ILE A 49 6.50 14.82 1.21
N LYS A 50 5.68 15.11 0.20
CA LYS A 50 4.50 15.98 0.33
C LYS A 50 3.27 15.22 0.86
N ALA A 51 3.17 13.94 0.53
CA ALA A 51 2.09 13.09 1.01
C ALA A 51 2.14 12.89 2.53
N GLN A 52 0.98 12.58 3.10
CA GLN A 52 0.90 12.19 4.51
C GLN A 52 1.49 10.79 4.69
N ILE A 53 2.40 10.66 5.65
CA ILE A 53 3.07 9.40 5.98
C ILE A 53 2.24 8.67 7.06
N CYS A 54 1.90 7.41 6.80
CA CYS A 54 1.11 6.54 7.67
C CYS A 54 1.77 5.16 7.79
N GLU A 55 2.65 4.99 8.77
CA GLU A 55 3.43 3.77 8.92
C GLU A 55 2.64 2.56 9.47
N TRP A 56 3.14 1.34 9.20
CA TRP A 56 2.60 0.10 9.75
C TRP A 56 3.72 -0.93 9.97
N SER A 57 3.53 -1.88 10.88
CA SER A 57 4.57 -2.89 11.22
C SER A 57 4.17 -4.32 10.92
N ASN A 58 2.89 -4.64 11.06
CA ASN A 58 2.32 -5.98 10.90
C ASN A 58 0.96 -5.90 10.19
N GLY A 59 0.40 -7.05 9.83
CA GLY A 59 -0.85 -7.12 9.05
C GLY A 59 -2.06 -6.52 9.76
N GLU A 60 -2.14 -6.64 11.09
CA GLU A 60 -3.25 -6.06 11.88
C GLU A 60 -3.15 -4.53 11.93
N GLY A 61 -1.97 -4.01 12.25
CA GLY A 61 -1.70 -2.57 12.21
C GLY A 61 -1.94 -1.99 10.83
N PHE A 62 -1.51 -2.70 9.78
CA PHE A 62 -1.78 -2.33 8.39
C PHE A 62 -3.29 -2.21 8.12
N LYS A 63 -4.08 -3.25 8.47
CA LYS A 63 -5.53 -3.25 8.31
C LYS A 63 -6.16 -2.05 9.02
N THR A 64 -5.81 -1.81 10.28
CA THR A 64 -6.38 -0.72 11.07
C THR A 64 -6.08 0.65 10.46
N VAL A 65 -4.82 0.89 10.06
CA VAL A 65 -4.43 2.16 9.45
C VAL A 65 -5.13 2.38 8.12
N LEU A 66 -5.17 1.35 7.25
CA LEU A 66 -5.78 1.47 5.93
C LEU A 66 -7.29 1.73 6.03
N LEU A 67 -8.01 0.97 6.86
CA LEU A 67 -9.45 1.14 7.04
C LEU A 67 -9.77 2.54 7.58
N HIS A 68 -9.01 3.01 8.58
CA HIS A 68 -9.16 4.35 9.12
C HIS A 68 -8.95 5.43 8.04
N LEU A 69 -7.96 5.23 7.16
CA LEU A 69 -7.64 6.16 6.08
C LEU A 69 -8.77 6.25 5.05
N ILE A 70 -9.27 5.09 4.61
CA ILE A 70 -10.38 4.99 3.67
C ILE A 70 -11.64 5.63 4.26
N SER A 71 -11.98 5.30 5.51
CA SER A 71 -13.13 5.90 6.20
C SER A 71 -13.01 7.42 6.27
N ARG A 72 -11.82 7.94 6.57
CA ARG A 72 -11.59 9.39 6.62
C ARG A 72 -11.72 10.04 5.24
N ILE A 73 -11.17 9.44 4.18
CA ILE A 73 -11.28 9.97 2.81
C ILE A 73 -12.75 10.03 2.38
N ILE A 74 -13.51 8.95 2.58
CA ILE A 74 -14.94 8.90 2.26
C ILE A 74 -15.72 9.95 3.06
N SER A 75 -15.42 10.11 4.36
CA SER A 75 -16.10 11.09 5.21
C SER A 75 -15.82 12.53 4.79
N VAL A 76 -14.61 12.82 4.27
CA VAL A 76 -14.23 14.18 3.83
C VAL A 76 -14.85 14.50 2.46
N GLU A 77 -15.01 13.52 1.58
CA GLU A 77 -15.63 13.67 0.26
C GLU A 77 -17.19 13.65 0.33
N GLY A 78 -17.74 13.26 1.48
CA GLY A 78 -19.15 12.98 1.71
C GLY A 78 -20.05 14.18 1.95
N ASN A 79 -20.53 14.78 0.85
CA ASN A 79 -21.94 15.19 0.78
C ASN A 79 -22.82 14.21 -0.03
N ASN A 80 -22.29 13.19 -0.73
CA ASN A 80 -23.14 12.38 -1.66
C ASN A 80 -22.91 10.86 -1.73
N THR A 81 -22.03 10.24 -0.93
CA THR A 81 -21.80 8.79 -1.05
C THR A 81 -21.82 8.14 0.34
N SER A 82 -22.98 7.61 0.71
CA SER A 82 -23.14 6.71 1.85
C SER A 82 -22.52 5.34 1.52
N ALA A 83 -21.21 5.30 1.31
CA ALA A 83 -20.49 4.04 1.29
C ALA A 83 -20.57 3.48 2.71
N ASN A 84 -21.43 2.49 2.88
CA ASN A 84 -21.76 1.90 4.17
C ASN A 84 -20.49 1.25 4.76
N ILE A 85 -19.97 1.85 5.82
CA ILE A 85 -18.73 1.47 6.50
C ILE A 85 -18.78 0.00 6.95
N ASP A 86 -19.96 -0.55 7.26
CA ASP A 86 -20.14 -1.93 7.70
C ASP A 86 -19.77 -2.95 6.60
N GLN A 87 -19.82 -2.55 5.33
CA GLN A 87 -19.41 -3.39 4.20
C GLN A 87 -17.88 -3.51 4.07
N LEU A 88 -17.11 -2.51 4.53
CA LEU A 88 -15.65 -2.49 4.50
C LEU A 88 -15.05 -3.46 5.54
N TYR A 89 -15.74 -3.65 6.66
CA TYR A 89 -15.36 -4.60 7.71
C TYR A 89 -15.77 -6.04 7.39
N SER A 90 -16.65 -6.25 6.41
CA SER A 90 -17.18 -7.56 6.00
C SER A 90 -16.39 -8.23 4.85
N VAL A 91 -15.12 -7.85 4.65
CA VAL A 91 -14.26 -8.50 3.65
C VAL A 91 -13.52 -9.66 4.32
N ASP A 92 -14.03 -10.88 4.15
CA ASP A 92 -13.25 -12.09 4.40
C ASP A 92 -12.16 -12.17 3.32
N CYS A 93 -10.93 -11.78 3.68
CA CYS A 93 -9.75 -12.03 2.86
C CYS A 93 -9.56 -13.55 2.78
N LYS A 94 -10.21 -14.17 1.79
CA LYS A 94 -10.11 -15.60 1.55
C LYS A 94 -8.69 -15.91 1.10
N LEU A 95 -7.84 -16.27 2.05
CA LEU A 95 -6.51 -16.81 1.78
C LEU A 95 -6.73 -18.20 1.19
N GLU A 96 -6.96 -18.27 -0.12
CA GLU A 96 -6.95 -19.53 -0.82
C GLU A 96 -5.50 -20.00 -0.88
N THR A 97 -5.15 -20.89 0.06
CA THR A 97 -3.93 -21.68 -0.03
C THR A 97 -4.01 -22.47 -1.32
N MET A 98 -3.25 -22.07 -2.33
CA MET A 98 -3.07 -22.89 -3.53
C MET A 98 -2.48 -24.23 -3.08
N SER A 99 -3.26 -25.31 -3.17
CA SER A 99 -2.72 -26.65 -2.99
C SER A 99 -1.62 -26.86 -4.03
N LEU A 100 -0.38 -27.07 -3.58
CA LEU A 100 0.68 -27.51 -4.47
C LEU A 100 0.24 -28.84 -5.11
N PRO A 101 0.20 -28.97 -6.44
CA PRO A 101 0.06 -30.28 -7.06
C PRO A 101 1.23 -31.13 -6.57
N ALA A 102 0.94 -32.36 -6.13
CA ALA A 102 1.96 -33.31 -5.75
C ALA A 102 2.96 -33.44 -6.91
N ALA A 103 4.20 -32.98 -6.68
CA ALA A 103 5.22 -32.89 -7.71
C ALA A 103 5.55 -34.29 -8.26
N THR A 104 5.10 -34.58 -9.48
CA THR A 104 5.84 -35.49 -10.37
C THR A 104 6.93 -34.68 -11.05
N GLY A 105 8.12 -34.66 -10.45
CA GLY A 105 9.37 -34.14 -11.06
C GLY A 105 9.76 -32.71 -10.64
N PRO A 106 11.06 -32.39 -10.58
CA PRO A 106 11.54 -31.04 -10.31
C PRO A 106 11.34 -30.18 -11.56
N GLU A 107 10.25 -29.42 -11.60
CA GLU A 107 10.11 -28.33 -12.56
C GLU A 107 11.16 -27.27 -12.22
N THR A 108 12.19 -27.17 -13.05
CA THR A 108 13.24 -26.16 -12.92
C THR A 108 12.63 -24.78 -13.09
N PHE A 109 12.68 -23.98 -12.02
CA PHE A 109 12.37 -22.55 -12.09
C PHE A 109 13.15 -21.89 -13.24
N PRO A 110 12.53 -20.96 -13.99
CA PRO A 110 13.23 -20.27 -15.05
C PRO A 110 14.43 -19.51 -14.48
N GLN A 111 15.57 -19.65 -15.15
CA GLN A 111 16.81 -19.03 -14.73
C GLN A 111 16.66 -17.50 -14.75
N ALA A 112 16.98 -16.85 -13.62
CA ALA A 112 16.88 -15.41 -13.50
C ALA A 112 17.74 -14.72 -14.58
N ILE A 113 17.17 -13.73 -15.25
CA ILE A 113 17.89 -12.94 -16.26
C ILE A 113 18.91 -12.07 -15.55
N HIS A 114 20.18 -12.23 -15.89
CA HIS A 114 21.24 -11.37 -15.40
C HIS A 114 21.06 -9.95 -15.95
N VAL A 115 20.96 -8.97 -15.04
CA VAL A 115 21.07 -7.56 -15.39
C VAL A 115 22.55 -7.23 -15.53
N LEU A 116 22.96 -6.75 -16.71
CA LEU A 116 24.32 -6.23 -16.92
C LEU A 116 24.49 -4.93 -16.12
N HIS A 117 25.47 -4.90 -15.23
CA HIS A 117 25.95 -3.70 -14.56
C HIS A 117 27.03 -3.00 -15.41
#